data_AF-A0A4Q2ZAF9-F1
#
_entry.id   AF-A0A4Q2ZAF9-F1
#
_cell.length_a   1.000
_cell.length_b   1.000
_cell.length_c   1.000
_cell.angle_alpha   90.00
_cell.angle_beta   90.00
_cell.angle_gamma   90.00
#
_symmetry.space_group_name_H-M   'P 1'
#
loop_
_entity.id
_entity.type
_entity.pdbx_description
1 polymer ?
#
loop_
_entity_poly.entity_id
_entity_poly.type
_entity_poly.pdbx_seq_one_letter_code
_entity_poly.pdbx_strand_id
1 'polypeptide(L)'
;MKTKTITCLLTLAAALSASAQKPDHRGERRPPPPPPILAAIDADHDGTLSAKEIEAASEALAKLDKNGDGALTADELHLPP
;
A
#
# COMPACT_ATOMS: atom_id res chain seq x y z
N MET A 1 15.71 55.43 48.91
CA MET A 1 15.22 54.98 47.58
C MET A 1 16.01 53.72 47.23
N LYS A 2 15.50 52.49 47.20
CA LYS A 2 14.29 51.98 46.52
C LYS A 2 13.67 50.78 47.28
N THR A 3 12.34 50.76 47.28
CA THR A 3 11.33 49.81 47.84
C THR A 3 11.38 48.43 47.15
N LYS A 4 11.35 47.26 47.82
CA LYS A 4 10.27 46.51 48.51
C LYS A 4 9.07 46.05 47.62
N THR A 5 9.06 44.78 47.16
CA THR A 5 7.92 43.82 46.95
C THR A 5 8.42 42.60 46.14
N ILE A 6 8.54 41.37 46.69
CA ILE A 6 7.52 40.28 46.75
C ILE A 6 6.68 40.17 45.47
N THR A 7 6.73 39.03 44.76
CA THR A 7 5.55 38.27 44.27
C THR A 7 6.02 36.99 43.56
N CYS A 8 5.82 35.84 44.23
CA CYS A 8 5.58 34.56 43.57
C CYS A 8 4.36 34.71 42.66
N LEU A 9 4.52 34.50 41.35
CA LEU A 9 3.40 34.41 40.43
C LEU A 9 3.49 33.11 39.63
N LEU A 10 2.82 32.12 40.23
CA LEU A 10 2.15 31.02 39.56
C LEU A 10 1.56 31.50 38.22
N THR A 11 2.07 31.00 37.09
CA THR A 11 1.30 31.02 35.84
C THR A 11 1.19 29.60 35.32
N LEU A 12 0.13 28.96 35.84
CA LEU A 12 -0.49 27.76 35.32
C LEU A 12 -0.92 28.02 33.87
N ALA A 13 -0.18 27.47 32.90
CA ALA A 13 -0.54 27.55 31.49
C ALA A 13 -1.07 26.19 31.00
N ALA A 14 -2.41 26.15 30.94
CA ALA A 14 -3.27 25.34 30.08
C ALA A 14 -2.91 23.85 29.91
N ALA A 15 -3.76 23.01 30.51
CA ALA A 15 -4.03 21.68 29.98
C ALA A 15 -4.37 21.81 28.49
N LEU A 16 -3.40 21.48 27.62
CA LEU A 16 -3.70 21.12 26.25
C LEU A 16 -4.56 19.87 26.36
N SER A 17 -5.87 20.05 26.26
CA SER A 17 -6.76 18.95 25.94
C SER A 17 -6.22 18.35 24.65
N ALA A 18 -5.48 17.26 24.80
CA ALA A 18 -5.24 16.30 23.76
C ALA A 18 -6.63 15.78 23.37
N SER A 19 -7.28 16.48 22.44
CA SER A 19 -8.35 15.88 21.67
C SER A 19 -7.69 14.68 21.03
N ALA A 20 -8.00 13.52 21.59
CA ALA A 20 -7.76 12.24 20.98
C ALA A 20 -8.48 12.25 19.64
N GLN A 21 -7.77 12.73 18.61
CA GLN A 21 -8.14 12.55 17.23
C GLN A 21 -8.06 11.03 17.03
N LYS A 22 -9.19 10.36 17.26
CA LYS A 22 -9.36 8.95 16.93
C LYS A 22 -8.91 8.83 15.47
N PRO A 23 -7.86 8.06 15.16
CA PRO A 23 -7.51 7.84 13.77
C PRO A 23 -8.75 7.25 13.13
N ASP A 24 -9.27 7.98 12.17
CA ASP A 24 -10.39 7.58 11.36
C ASP A 24 -9.93 6.38 10.55
N HIS A 25 -10.12 5.17 11.08
CA HIS A 25 -9.95 3.92 10.36
C HIS A 25 -11.10 3.74 9.36
N ARG A 26 -11.40 4.77 8.56
CA ARG A 26 -12.15 4.61 7.32
C ARG A 26 -11.28 3.76 6.42
N GLY A 27 -11.59 2.46 6.41
CA GLY A 27 -10.81 1.40 5.81
C GLY A 27 -10.11 1.86 4.55
N GLU A 28 -8.78 1.89 4.61
CA GLU A 28 -7.91 1.99 3.46
C GLU A 28 -8.32 0.86 2.53
N ARG A 29 -9.13 1.20 1.52
CA ARG A 29 -9.45 0.29 0.44
C ARG A 29 -8.13 0.05 -0.26
N ARG A 30 -7.49 -1.08 0.06
CA ARG A 30 -6.33 -1.54 -0.70
C ARG A 30 -6.74 -1.53 -2.17
N PRO A 31 -5.89 -1.01 -3.06
CA PRO A 31 -6.16 -1.09 -4.49
C PRO A 31 -6.46 -2.54 -4.86
N PRO A 32 -7.38 -2.78 -5.82
CA PRO A 32 -7.65 -4.13 -6.28
C PRO A 32 -6.33 -4.80 -6.69
N PRO A 33 -6.17 -6.11 -6.44
CA PRO A 33 -4.99 -6.81 -6.87
C PRO A 33 -4.80 -6.64 -8.38
N PRO A 34 -3.55 -6.56 -8.86
CA PRO A 34 -3.29 -6.49 -10.29
C PRO A 34 -3.88 -7.72 -10.99
N PRO A 35 -4.29 -7.59 -12.27
CA PRO A 35 -4.77 -8.72 -13.02
C PRO A 35 -3.69 -9.82 -13.07
N PRO A 36 -4.05 -11.11 -13.04
CA PRO A 36 -3.08 -12.21 -12.88
C PRO A 36 -2.01 -12.26 -13.98
N ILE A 37 -2.40 -11.92 -15.20
CA ILE A 37 -1.47 -11.83 -16.34
C ILE A 37 -0.43 -10.74 -16.10
N LEU A 38 -0.85 -9.58 -15.57
CA LEU A 38 0.07 -8.50 -15.27
C LEU A 38 0.99 -8.90 -14.10
N ALA A 39 0.44 -9.50 -13.03
CA ALA A 39 1.25 -10.02 -11.93
C ALA A 39 2.30 -11.08 -12.34
N ALA A 40 2.09 -11.78 -13.45
CA ALA A 40 3.02 -12.76 -13.98
C ALA A 40 4.12 -12.14 -14.87
N ILE A 41 3.80 -11.08 -15.62
CA ILE A 41 4.68 -10.50 -16.65
C ILE A 41 5.42 -9.26 -16.13
N ASP A 42 4.73 -8.39 -15.38
CA ASP A 42 5.26 -7.15 -14.79
C ASP A 42 6.23 -7.52 -13.66
N ALA A 43 7.51 -7.58 -14.02
CA ALA A 43 8.57 -8.10 -13.18
C ALA A 43 9.10 -7.04 -12.21
N ASP A 44 8.99 -5.76 -12.59
CA ASP A 44 9.38 -4.64 -11.74
C ASP A 44 8.21 -4.07 -10.90
N HIS A 45 6.99 -4.53 -11.15
CA HIS A 45 5.76 -4.22 -10.42
C HIS A 45 5.39 -2.73 -10.49
N ASP A 46 5.69 -2.07 -11.61
CA ASP A 46 5.33 -0.67 -11.82
C ASP A 46 3.90 -0.48 -12.34
N GLY A 47 3.20 -1.57 -12.67
CA GLY A 47 1.82 -1.57 -13.15
C GLY A 47 1.70 -1.38 -14.66
N THR A 48 2.81 -1.35 -15.39
CA THR A 48 2.89 -1.25 -16.84
C THR A 48 3.75 -2.38 -17.41
N LEU A 49 3.72 -2.58 -18.73
CA LEU A 49 4.55 -3.58 -19.40
C LEU A 49 5.52 -2.88 -20.32
N SER A 50 6.81 -2.96 -19.98
CA SER A 50 7.89 -2.51 -20.84
C SER A 50 8.09 -3.47 -22.03
N ALA A 51 8.76 -3.01 -23.09
CA ALA A 51 9.06 -3.85 -24.25
C ALA A 51 9.84 -5.12 -23.86
N LYS A 52 10.77 -5.00 -22.91
CA LYS A 52 11.58 -6.12 -22.43
C LYS A 52 10.74 -7.16 -21.68
N GLU A 53 9.74 -6.73 -20.92
CA GLU A 53 8.83 -7.64 -20.21
C GLU A 53 7.86 -8.32 -21.17
N ILE A 54 7.40 -7.61 -22.20
CA ILE A 54 6.60 -8.21 -23.27
C ILE A 54 7.41 -9.26 -24.03
N GLU A 55 8.68 -9.01 -24.32
CA GLU A 55 9.58 -10.00 -24.94
C GLU A 55 9.75 -11.24 -24.05
N ALA A 56 9.84 -11.06 -22.73
CA ALA A 56 9.94 -12.16 -21.76
C ALA A 56 8.59 -12.81 -21.41
N ALA A 57 7.47 -12.26 -21.88
CA ALA A 57 6.13 -12.67 -21.48
C ALA A 57 5.85 -14.14 -21.80
N SER A 58 6.37 -14.67 -22.91
CA SER A 58 6.16 -16.09 -23.27
C SER A 58 6.74 -17.03 -22.22
N GLU A 59 7.94 -16.73 -21.69
CA GLU A 59 8.56 -17.55 -20.64
C GLU A 59 7.85 -17.39 -19.29
N ALA A 60 7.36 -16.18 -19.01
CA ALA A 60 6.59 -15.91 -17.80
C ALA A 60 5.24 -16.64 -17.81
N LEU A 61 4.51 -16.60 -18.92
CA LEU A 61 3.23 -17.27 -19.11
C LEU A 61 3.38 -18.80 -19.10
N ALA A 62 4.46 -19.34 -19.66
CA ALA A 62 4.75 -20.77 -19.62
C ALA A 62 4.92 -21.32 -18.19
N LYS A 63 5.27 -20.47 -17.21
CA LYS A 63 5.34 -20.87 -15.79
C LYS A 63 3.96 -20.96 -15.13
N LEU A 64 2.93 -20.35 -15.73
CA LEU A 64 1.56 -20.40 -15.22
C LEU A 64 0.81 -21.64 -15.72
N ASP A 65 1.20 -22.18 -16.89
CA ASP A 65 0.68 -23.41 -17.44
C ASP A 65 1.21 -24.60 -16.61
N LYS A 66 0.39 -25.06 -15.66
CA LYS A 66 0.78 -26.09 -14.71
C LYS A 66 0.56 -27.48 -15.28
N ASN A 67 -0.43 -27.61 -16.17
CA ASN A 67 -0.77 -28.90 -16.76
C ASN A 67 0.08 -29.21 -18.02
N GLY A 68 0.76 -28.20 -18.57
CA GLY A 68 1.69 -28.30 -19.70
C GLY A 68 0.98 -28.52 -21.03
N ASP A 69 -0.28 -28.12 -21.17
CA ASP A 69 -1.07 -28.30 -22.40
C ASP A 69 -0.87 -27.16 -23.42
N GLY A 70 -0.11 -26.13 -23.07
CA GLY A 70 0.18 -24.97 -23.90
C GLY A 70 -0.92 -23.90 -23.88
N ALA A 71 -1.93 -24.03 -23.02
CA ALA A 71 -2.98 -23.07 -22.81
C ALA A 71 -3.06 -22.65 -21.33
N LEU A 72 -3.54 -21.43 -21.09
CA LEU A 72 -3.81 -20.96 -19.73
C LEU A 72 -5.30 -21.00 -19.47
N THR A 73 -5.69 -21.81 -18.48
CA THR A 73 -7.06 -21.86 -17.98
C THR A 73 -7.30 -20.78 -16.92
N ALA A 74 -8.57 -20.46 -16.64
CA ALA A 74 -8.93 -19.49 -15.62
C ALA A 74 -8.45 -19.92 -14.20
N ASP A 75 -8.46 -21.22 -13.95
CA ASP A 75 -7.95 -21.83 -12.71
C ASP A 75 -6.44 -21.62 -12.57
N GLU A 76 -5.69 -21.70 -13.66
CA GLU A 76 -4.24 -21.44 -13.68
C GLU A 76 -3.91 -19.96 -13.53
N LEU A 77 -4.77 -19.08 -14.04
CA LEU A 77 -4.69 -17.64 -13.85
C LEU A 77 -5.13 -17.19 -12.45
N HIS A 78 -5.47 -18.08 -11.50
CA HIS A 78 -5.95 -17.68 -10.17
C HIS A 78 -7.04 -16.59 -10.22
N LEU A 79 -7.99 -16.71 -11.15
CA LEU A 79 -9.26 -16.01 -11.02
C LEU A 79 -10.03 -16.71 -9.89
N PRO A 80 -10.36 -16.04 -8.78
CA PRO A 80 -11.34 -16.61 -7.86
C PRO A 80 -12.66 -16.87 -8.63
N PRO A 81 -13.40 -17.95 -8.32
CA PRO A 81 -14.66 -18.26 -8.99
C PRO A 81 -15.70 -17.15 -8.84
#